data_AF-A0A7J8GGZ6-F1
#
_entry.id   AF-A0A7J8GGZ6-F1
#
_cell.length_a   1.000
_cell.length_b   1.000
_cell.length_c   1.000
_cell.angle_alpha   90.00
_cell.angle_beta   90.00
_cell.angle_gamma   90.00
#
_symmetry.space_group_name_H-M   'P 1'
#
loop_
_entity.id
_entity.type
_entity.pdbx_description
1 polymer ?
#
loop_
_entity_poly.entity_id
_entity_poly.type
_entity_poly.pdbx_seq_one_letter_code
_entity_poly.pdbx_strand_id
1 'polypeptide(L)'
;MAAEKQVPGGGGSGSGGGSGGGGGGGRGAGGEENKENERPSAGSKANKEFGDSLSLEILQIIKESQQQHGLRHGDFQRYRGYCSRRQRRLRKTLNFKMGNRHKFTGKKVTEDLLTDNRYLLLVLMDAERAWSYAMQLKQEANTEPRKRFHLLSRLRKAVKHAEELERLCESNRVDAKTKLEAQAYTAYLAGMLRFEHQEWKAAIEAFNKCKTIYEKLASAFTEEQAVLYNQRVEEISPNIRYCAYNIGDQSAINELMQMRLRSGGTEGLLAEKLEALITQTRAKQAATMSEGLQRALLQQQPEDDSKRAPRPQDLIRLYDIILQNLVELLQLPGLEEDRAFQKEIGLKTLVFKAYRCFFIAQSYVLVKKWSEALVLYDRVLKYASEANSDAGAFENSLKDLPDVQELITQVRSEKCSLQAAAILDASDSHQTETSSQVKDSKPLVERFETFCLDPSLVTKQANLVHFPPGFQPIPCKPLFFDLALNHVAFPPLEDKLEQKTKSGLTGYIKGIFGFRS
;
A
#
# COMPACT_ATOMS: atom_id res chain seq x y z
N MET A 1 -47.88 -0.34 -1.57
CA MET A 1 -48.33 -1.55 -0.85
C MET A 1 -47.64 -1.57 0.49
N ALA A 2 -48.31 -1.05 1.51
CA ALA A 2 -47.86 -1.05 2.90
C ALA A 2 -48.90 -1.86 3.70
N ALA A 3 -48.45 -2.66 4.65
CA ALA A 3 -49.35 -3.30 5.62
C ALA A 3 -48.65 -3.36 6.98
N GLU A 4 -49.05 -2.42 7.84
CA GLU A 4 -49.02 -2.54 9.30
C GLU A 4 -49.82 -3.75 9.76
N LYS A 5 -49.45 -4.36 10.89
CA LYS A 5 -50.43 -5.06 11.72
C LYS A 5 -50.21 -4.77 13.20
N GLN A 6 -51.32 -4.32 13.78
CA GLN A 6 -51.61 -3.96 15.15
C GLN A 6 -51.56 -5.15 16.12
N VAL A 7 -51.27 -4.78 17.37
CA VAL A 7 -51.56 -5.48 18.63
C VAL A 7 -53.08 -5.57 18.86
N PRO A 8 -53.54 -6.54 19.65
CA PRO A 8 -54.50 -6.19 20.69
C PRO A 8 -54.13 -6.78 22.06
N GLY A 9 -54.49 -6.04 23.11
CA GLY A 9 -54.43 -6.44 24.51
C GLY A 9 -55.80 -6.74 25.11
N GLY A 10 -55.77 -7.04 26.42
CA GLY A 10 -56.93 -7.25 27.31
C GLY A 10 -57.11 -8.73 27.67
N GLY A 11 -57.32 -9.16 28.93
CA GLY A 11 -57.54 -8.50 30.21
C GLY A 11 -58.17 -9.51 31.20
N GLY A 12 -57.92 -9.34 32.51
CA GLY A 12 -58.62 -9.97 33.66
C GLY A 12 -58.36 -11.47 33.89
N SER A 13 -58.51 -12.07 35.07
CA SER A 13 -58.68 -11.68 36.49
C SER A 13 -58.94 -12.98 37.28
N GLY A 14 -58.53 -13.07 38.56
CA GLY A 14 -59.00 -14.09 39.54
C GLY A 14 -57.86 -14.99 40.04
N SER A 15 -57.38 -14.90 41.29
CA SER A 15 -58.00 -15.15 42.63
C SER A 15 -57.86 -16.61 43.11
N GLY A 16 -57.28 -16.78 44.31
CA GLY A 16 -57.20 -18.02 45.10
C GLY A 16 -55.74 -18.28 45.53
N GLY A 17 -55.31 -18.19 46.78
CA GLY A 17 -55.96 -18.52 48.04
C GLY A 17 -55.38 -19.86 48.54
N GLY A 18 -54.50 -19.84 49.55
CA GLY A 18 -53.90 -21.06 50.08
C GLY A 18 -52.88 -20.81 51.20
N SER A 19 -53.39 -20.78 52.43
CA SER A 19 -52.68 -20.58 53.69
C SER A 19 -52.13 -21.88 54.28
N GLY A 20 -51.08 -21.77 55.10
CA GLY A 20 -50.59 -22.78 56.06
C GLY A 20 -49.08 -22.61 56.26
N GLY A 21 -48.51 -22.28 57.43
CA GLY A 21 -48.92 -22.49 58.80
C GLY A 21 -47.95 -23.49 59.44
N GLY A 22 -47.08 -23.06 60.35
CA GLY A 22 -46.24 -23.97 61.16
C GLY A 22 -44.92 -23.37 61.63
N GLY A 23 -44.90 -22.87 62.87
CA GLY A 23 -43.69 -22.40 63.54
C GLY A 23 -42.92 -23.52 64.25
N GLY A 24 -41.74 -23.17 64.77
CA GLY A 24 -40.94 -24.02 65.65
C GLY A 24 -39.54 -23.46 65.86
N GLY A 25 -39.33 -22.82 67.02
CA GLY A 25 -38.03 -22.28 67.42
C GLY A 25 -37.04 -23.36 67.89
N GLY A 26 -35.76 -23.04 67.82
CA GLY A 26 -34.67 -23.83 68.39
C GLY A 26 -33.42 -22.97 68.56
N ARG A 27 -33.15 -22.59 69.82
CA ARG A 27 -31.89 -21.97 70.26
C ARG A 27 -30.79 -23.02 70.30
N GLY A 28 -29.58 -22.67 69.84
CA GLY A 28 -28.37 -23.46 70.02
C GLY A 28 -27.15 -22.54 70.04
N ALA A 29 -26.48 -22.49 71.19
CA ALA A 29 -25.31 -21.68 71.48
C ALA A 29 -24.00 -22.40 71.10
N GLY A 30 -22.97 -21.60 70.79
CA GLY A 30 -21.56 -21.97 70.62
C GLY A 30 -20.88 -20.78 69.95
N GLY A 31 -19.83 -20.15 70.48
CA GLY A 31 -18.75 -20.65 71.31
C GLY A 31 -17.44 -20.34 70.56
N GLU A 32 -16.61 -19.50 71.16
CA GLU A 32 -15.17 -19.32 70.90
C GLU A 32 -14.73 -18.35 69.77
N GLU A 33 -14.46 -17.12 70.21
CA GLU A 33 -13.53 -16.17 69.61
C GLU A 33 -12.09 -16.68 69.81
N ASN A 34 -11.33 -16.85 68.72
CA ASN A 34 -9.87 -16.98 68.79
C ASN A 34 -9.19 -15.73 68.24
N LYS A 35 -8.47 -15.07 69.15
CA LYS A 35 -7.47 -14.03 68.92
C LYS A 35 -6.26 -14.66 68.24
N GLU A 36 -5.76 -14.03 67.18
CA GLU A 36 -4.32 -13.90 66.92
C GLU A 36 -4.13 -12.78 65.90
N ASN A 37 -3.79 -11.59 66.42
CA ASN A 37 -3.51 -10.40 65.64
C ASN A 37 -2.33 -9.70 66.32
N GLU A 38 -1.13 -10.24 66.13
CA GLU A 38 0.11 -9.56 66.50
C GLU A 38 0.72 -8.88 65.28
N ARG A 39 0.78 -7.55 65.34
CA ARG A 39 1.60 -6.70 64.48
C ARG A 39 3.07 -6.86 64.91
N PRO A 40 4.04 -6.96 63.99
CA PRO A 40 5.41 -6.64 64.35
C PRO A 40 5.61 -5.12 64.35
N SER A 41 6.22 -4.69 65.45
CA SER A 41 6.61 -3.33 65.83
C SER A 41 7.57 -2.66 64.84
N ALA A 42 7.53 -1.34 64.85
CA ALA A 42 8.46 -0.45 64.17
C ALA A 42 9.83 -0.42 64.87
N GLY A 43 10.91 -0.45 64.08
CA GLY A 43 12.21 0.07 64.49
C GLY A 43 13.40 -0.82 64.16
N SER A 44 13.95 -0.68 62.95
CA SER A 44 15.40 -0.56 62.71
C SER A 44 15.66 -0.27 61.22
N LYS A 45 16.17 0.94 60.95
CA LYS A 45 16.73 1.31 59.66
C LYS A 45 18.04 0.54 59.47
N ALA A 46 18.12 -0.26 58.42
CA ALA A 46 19.38 -0.69 57.83
C ALA A 46 19.23 -0.63 56.31
N ASN A 47 20.19 0.01 55.65
CA ASN A 47 20.27 0.26 54.22
C ASN A 47 19.82 -0.95 53.38
N LYS A 48 18.70 -0.81 52.67
CA LYS A 48 18.37 -1.73 51.58
C LYS A 48 19.02 -1.15 50.33
N GLU A 49 20.08 -1.82 49.90
CA GLU A 49 20.80 -1.62 48.65
C GLU A 49 19.83 -1.37 47.48
N PHE A 50 20.26 -0.55 46.51
CA PHE A 50 19.52 -0.23 45.29
C PHE A 50 19.13 -1.52 44.54
N GLY A 51 17.97 -2.08 44.85
CA GLY A 51 17.40 -3.25 44.19
C GLY A 51 16.95 -2.93 42.77
N ASP A 52 17.13 -3.92 41.88
CA ASP A 52 16.82 -3.96 40.45
C ASP A 52 15.86 -2.88 39.95
N SER A 53 16.33 -2.05 39.02
CA SER A 53 15.50 -1.08 38.32
C SER A 53 14.31 -1.77 37.66
N LEU A 54 13.11 -1.17 37.77
CA LEU A 54 11.91 -1.70 37.15
C LEU A 54 12.03 -1.62 35.63
N SER A 55 11.91 -2.76 34.96
CA SER A 55 11.88 -2.87 33.49
C SER A 55 10.48 -3.25 33.01
N LEU A 56 9.97 -2.55 31.99
CA LEU A 56 8.69 -2.82 31.35
C LEU A 56 8.83 -2.67 29.83
N GLU A 57 8.57 -3.75 29.12
CA GLU A 57 8.59 -3.78 27.65
C GLU A 57 7.22 -3.39 27.10
N ILE A 58 6.98 -2.09 27.03
CA ILE A 58 5.69 -1.51 26.64
C ILE A 58 5.31 -1.99 25.23
N LEU A 59 6.22 -1.87 24.26
CA LEU A 59 5.93 -2.21 22.87
C LEU A 59 5.63 -3.71 22.69
N GLN A 60 6.39 -4.57 23.36
CA GLN A 60 6.18 -6.02 23.30
C GLN A 60 4.82 -6.39 23.89
N ILE A 61 4.52 -5.88 25.08
CA ILE A 61 3.26 -6.16 25.78
C ILE A 61 2.06 -5.72 24.96
N ILE A 62 2.09 -4.54 24.33
CA ILE A 62 0.97 -4.08 23.51
C ILE A 62 0.83 -4.94 22.25
N LYS A 63 1.90 -5.24 21.52
CA LYS A 63 1.81 -5.99 20.25
C LYS A 63 1.36 -7.43 20.48
N GLU A 64 1.91 -8.13 21.47
CA GLU A 64 1.44 -9.47 21.84
C GLU A 64 -0.02 -9.47 22.28
N SER A 65 -0.39 -8.52 23.16
CA SER A 65 -1.76 -8.44 23.67
C SER A 65 -2.76 -8.13 22.56
N GLN A 66 -2.40 -7.25 21.62
CA GLN A 66 -3.23 -6.89 20.47
C GLN A 66 -3.41 -8.08 19.52
N GLN A 67 -2.33 -8.79 19.18
CA GLN A 67 -2.38 -9.95 18.29
C GLN A 67 -3.22 -11.09 18.88
N GLN A 68 -3.04 -11.41 20.16
CA GLN A 68 -3.75 -12.51 20.82
C GLN A 68 -5.24 -12.21 21.07
N HIS A 69 -5.62 -10.95 21.27
CA HIS A 69 -6.95 -10.59 21.78
C HIS A 69 -7.85 -9.83 20.78
N GLY A 70 -7.58 -9.95 19.47
CA GLY A 70 -8.56 -9.62 18.42
C GLY A 70 -8.05 -8.73 17.29
N LEU A 71 -6.97 -7.96 17.47
CA LEU A 71 -6.51 -7.04 16.43
C LEU A 71 -5.89 -7.74 15.22
N ARG A 72 -5.51 -9.02 15.35
CA ARG A 72 -5.16 -9.85 14.19
C ARG A 72 -6.29 -9.94 13.15
N HIS A 73 -7.53 -9.81 13.59
CA HIS A 73 -8.74 -9.81 12.74
C HIS A 73 -9.45 -8.45 12.72
N GLY A 74 -8.80 -7.38 13.19
CA GLY A 74 -9.39 -6.03 13.22
C GLY A 74 -10.49 -5.79 14.27
N ASP A 75 -10.67 -6.68 15.25
CA ASP A 75 -11.71 -6.54 16.28
C ASP A 75 -11.21 -5.70 17.48
N PHE A 76 -11.41 -4.38 17.38
CA PHE A 76 -11.05 -3.43 18.43
C PHE A 76 -11.97 -3.53 19.66
N GLN A 77 -13.23 -3.94 19.49
CA GLN A 77 -14.17 -4.05 20.62
C GLN A 77 -13.74 -5.15 21.59
N ARG A 78 -13.31 -6.29 21.06
CA ARG A 78 -12.79 -7.42 21.85
C ARG A 78 -11.54 -7.03 22.64
N TYR A 79 -10.60 -6.33 22.00
CA TYR A 79 -9.37 -5.88 22.67
C TYR A 79 -9.66 -4.87 23.79
N ARG A 80 -10.57 -3.90 23.56
CA ARG A 80 -11.05 -2.99 24.62
C ARG A 80 -11.63 -3.74 25.82
N GLY A 81 -12.41 -4.80 25.56
CA GLY A 81 -12.96 -5.68 26.59
C GLY A 81 -11.87 -6.42 27.36
N TYR A 82 -10.84 -6.90 26.67
CA TYR A 82 -9.64 -7.48 27.29
C TYR A 82 -8.92 -6.48 28.21
N CYS A 83 -8.61 -5.27 27.72
CA CYS A 83 -7.93 -4.23 28.52
C CYS A 83 -8.72 -3.89 29.78
N SER A 84 -10.06 -3.77 29.66
CA SER A 84 -10.95 -3.50 30.80
C SER A 84 -10.92 -4.63 31.85
N ARG A 85 -10.94 -5.90 31.41
CA ARG A 85 -10.86 -7.07 32.30
C ARG A 85 -9.47 -7.22 32.93
N ARG A 86 -8.39 -7.01 32.18
CA ARG A 86 -7.01 -7.05 32.67
C ARG A 86 -6.80 -5.97 33.73
N GLN A 87 -7.28 -4.76 33.46
CA GLN A 87 -7.24 -3.67 34.42
C GLN A 87 -8.02 -4.00 35.69
N ARG A 88 -9.24 -4.55 35.57
CA ARG A 88 -10.04 -4.95 36.74
C ARG A 88 -9.32 -5.99 37.61
N ARG A 89 -8.68 -6.98 36.98
CA ARG A 89 -7.87 -8.00 37.67
C ARG A 89 -6.68 -7.38 38.38
N LEU A 90 -5.90 -6.53 37.70
CA LEU A 90 -4.76 -5.82 38.31
C LEU A 90 -5.17 -4.98 39.52
N ARG A 91 -6.25 -4.20 39.42
CA ARG A 91 -6.77 -3.43 40.56
C ARG A 91 -7.22 -4.32 41.72
N LYS A 92 -7.76 -5.51 41.44
CA LYS A 92 -8.17 -6.46 42.49
C LYS A 92 -6.93 -7.07 43.18
N THR A 93 -5.93 -7.48 42.42
CA THR A 93 -4.69 -8.07 42.95
C THR A 93 -3.86 -7.07 43.76
N LEU A 94 -3.73 -5.84 43.27
CA LEU A 94 -2.98 -4.77 43.96
C LEU A 94 -3.81 -4.07 45.06
N ASN A 95 -5.03 -4.54 45.32
CA ASN A 95 -6.01 -3.88 46.19
C ASN A 95 -6.22 -2.38 45.90
N PHE A 96 -5.98 -1.96 44.66
CA PHE A 96 -6.04 -0.58 44.19
C PHE A 96 -7.43 -0.25 43.61
N LYS A 97 -8.45 -0.23 44.48
CA LYS A 97 -9.83 0.06 44.10
C LYS A 97 -10.07 1.58 44.11
N MET A 98 -10.55 2.14 42.99
CA MET A 98 -10.89 3.57 42.84
C MET A 98 -12.19 3.99 43.55
N GLY A 99 -12.67 3.22 44.51
CA GLY A 99 -13.96 3.50 45.14
C GLY A 99 -14.67 2.25 45.61
N ASN A 100 -15.67 2.48 46.45
CA ASN A 100 -16.57 1.45 46.94
C ASN A 100 -17.90 1.53 46.19
N ARG A 101 -18.83 0.60 46.47
CA ARG A 101 -20.13 0.49 45.79
C ARG A 101 -20.94 1.80 45.77
N HIS A 102 -20.74 2.68 46.76
CA HIS A 102 -21.52 3.90 46.96
C HIS A 102 -20.76 5.21 46.73
N LYS A 103 -19.42 5.19 46.60
CA LYS A 103 -18.59 6.39 46.46
C LYS A 103 -17.38 6.12 45.58
N PHE A 104 -17.14 7.01 44.61
CA PHE A 104 -15.95 7.01 43.77
C PHE A 104 -14.83 7.83 44.43
N THR A 105 -13.61 7.30 44.46
CA THR A 105 -12.39 7.99 44.89
C THR A 105 -11.33 7.86 43.80
N GLY A 106 -10.99 8.99 43.17
CA GLY A 106 -9.96 9.05 42.13
C GLY A 106 -8.56 8.82 42.70
N LYS A 107 -8.21 7.55 42.96
CA LYS A 107 -6.87 7.19 43.42
C LYS A 107 -5.90 7.25 42.24
N LYS A 108 -5.01 8.25 42.25
CA LYS A 108 -3.93 8.39 41.27
C LYS A 108 -2.75 7.50 41.66
N VAL A 109 -2.00 7.06 40.65
CA VAL A 109 -0.74 6.34 40.88
C VAL A 109 0.31 7.40 41.24
N THR A 110 0.94 7.24 42.40
CA THR A 110 1.99 8.10 42.95
C THR A 110 3.34 7.38 42.91
N GLU A 111 4.45 8.11 42.98
CA GLU A 111 5.80 7.57 42.81
C GLU A 111 6.17 6.52 43.87
N ASP A 112 5.66 6.67 45.09
CA ASP A 112 5.82 5.74 46.22
C ASP A 112 5.25 4.33 45.96
N LEU A 113 4.25 4.21 45.07
CA LEU A 113 3.65 2.93 44.66
C LEU A 113 4.47 2.21 43.59
N LEU A 114 5.49 2.85 43.01
CA LEU A 114 6.37 2.28 41.98
C LEU A 114 7.39 1.29 42.56
N THR A 115 6.97 0.47 43.52
CA THR A 115 7.74 -0.71 43.95
C THR A 115 7.44 -1.90 43.03
N ASP A 116 6.20 -1.98 42.50
CA ASP A 116 5.76 -3.02 41.58
C ASP A 116 5.54 -2.46 40.17
N ASN A 117 6.13 -3.11 39.15
CA ASN A 117 5.88 -2.82 37.73
C ASN A 117 4.37 -2.85 37.38
N ARG A 118 3.58 -3.67 38.10
CA ARG A 118 2.14 -3.84 37.86
C ARG A 118 1.34 -2.52 37.91
N TYR A 119 1.83 -1.49 38.59
CA TYR A 119 1.22 -0.15 38.58
C TYR A 119 1.44 0.59 37.25
N LEU A 120 2.62 0.47 36.63
CA LEU A 120 2.89 1.01 35.29
C LEU A 120 2.00 0.31 34.24
N LEU A 121 1.91 -1.02 34.32
CA LEU A 121 1.01 -1.80 33.47
C LEU A 121 -0.46 -1.38 33.65
N LEU A 122 -0.87 -0.99 34.85
CA LEU A 122 -2.24 -0.53 35.11
C LEU A 122 -2.59 0.75 34.32
N VAL A 123 -1.66 1.71 34.28
CA VAL A 123 -1.81 2.97 33.54
C VAL A 123 -1.72 2.72 32.02
N LEU A 124 -0.81 1.84 31.59
CA LEU A 124 -0.72 1.41 30.19
C LEU A 124 -2.05 0.80 29.70
N MET A 125 -2.72 -0.01 30.53
CA MET A 125 -4.04 -0.57 30.18
C MET A 125 -5.15 0.51 30.09
N ASP A 126 -5.04 1.61 30.84
CA ASP A 126 -5.96 2.75 30.70
C ASP A 126 -5.77 3.48 29.35
N ALA A 127 -4.52 3.68 28.94
CA ALA A 127 -4.16 4.25 27.65
C ALA A 127 -4.62 3.36 26.49
N GLU A 128 -4.28 2.07 26.50
CA GLU A 128 -4.66 1.10 25.46
C GLU A 128 -6.19 0.94 25.34
N ARG A 129 -6.92 0.95 26.45
CA ARG A 129 -8.40 0.90 26.41
C ARG A 129 -8.97 2.15 25.72
N ALA A 130 -8.42 3.33 25.98
CA ALA A 130 -8.87 4.58 25.36
C ALA A 130 -8.50 4.62 23.87
N TRP A 131 -7.28 4.21 23.51
CA TRP A 131 -6.82 4.08 22.13
C TRP A 131 -7.66 3.08 21.32
N SER A 132 -7.87 1.88 21.86
CA SER A 132 -8.69 0.85 21.22
C SER A 132 -10.12 1.32 20.96
N TYR A 133 -10.71 2.07 21.90
CA TYR A 133 -12.03 2.67 21.69
C TYR A 133 -12.00 3.75 20.60
N ALA A 134 -10.95 4.56 20.52
CA ALA A 134 -10.80 5.52 19.43
C ALA A 134 -10.72 4.83 18.06
N MET A 135 -9.99 3.71 17.96
CA MET A 135 -9.87 2.95 16.71
C MET A 135 -11.17 2.27 16.30
N GLN A 136 -11.94 1.73 17.27
CA GLN A 136 -13.30 1.26 17.01
C GLN A 136 -14.18 2.40 16.44
N LEU A 137 -14.18 3.57 17.09
CA LEU A 137 -14.94 4.72 16.63
C LEU A 137 -14.47 5.25 15.27
N LYS A 138 -13.20 4.97 14.89
CA LYS A 138 -12.66 5.33 13.58
C LYS A 138 -13.30 4.52 12.47
N GLN A 139 -13.51 3.22 12.68
CA GLN A 139 -14.23 2.36 11.74
C GLN A 139 -15.70 2.75 11.65
N GLU A 140 -16.36 2.99 12.79
CA GLU A 140 -17.76 3.42 12.86
C GLU A 140 -18.00 4.82 12.26
N ALA A 141 -16.97 5.69 12.25
CA ALA A 141 -17.08 7.03 11.70
C ALA A 141 -17.21 7.08 10.17
N ASN A 142 -16.95 5.97 9.48
CA ASN A 142 -17.14 5.87 8.02
C ASN A 142 -18.62 5.94 7.65
N THR A 143 -19.50 5.37 8.47
CA THR A 143 -20.95 5.45 8.30
C THR A 143 -21.56 6.61 9.08
N GLU A 144 -20.99 6.94 10.25
CA GLU A 144 -21.51 7.96 11.16
C GLU A 144 -20.46 9.06 11.47
N PRO A 145 -20.32 10.09 10.62
CA PRO A 145 -19.26 11.11 10.76
C PRO A 145 -19.21 11.82 12.11
N ARG A 146 -20.35 11.93 12.81
CA ARG A 146 -20.44 12.55 14.14
C ARG A 146 -19.62 11.81 15.20
N LYS A 147 -19.33 10.52 15.02
CA LYS A 147 -18.49 9.72 15.92
C LYS A 147 -17.03 10.23 15.97
N ARG A 148 -16.58 11.00 14.97
CA ARG A 148 -15.23 11.61 14.95
C ARG A 148 -14.96 12.49 16.18
N PHE A 149 -15.95 13.25 16.67
CA PHE A 149 -15.79 14.07 17.87
C PHE A 149 -15.50 13.22 19.12
N HIS A 150 -16.15 12.06 19.22
CA HIS A 150 -15.93 11.12 20.32
C HIS A 150 -14.57 10.43 20.20
N LEU A 151 -14.17 10.04 18.98
CA LEU A 151 -12.84 9.51 18.68
C LEU A 151 -11.74 10.43 19.20
N LEU A 152 -11.79 11.72 18.85
CA LEU A 152 -10.79 12.71 19.27
C LEU A 152 -10.72 12.85 20.80
N SER A 153 -11.87 12.82 21.46
CA SER A 153 -11.94 12.84 22.92
C SER A 153 -11.28 11.61 23.55
N ARG A 154 -11.39 10.43 22.92
CA ARG A 154 -10.75 9.20 23.37
C ARG A 154 -9.24 9.20 23.13
N LEU A 155 -8.77 9.66 21.96
CA LEU A 155 -7.32 9.81 21.69
C LEU A 155 -6.67 10.80 22.66
N ARG A 156 -7.31 11.96 22.91
CA ARG A 156 -6.82 12.93 23.89
C ARG A 156 -6.70 12.33 25.30
N LYS A 157 -7.64 11.46 25.67
CA LYS A 157 -7.57 10.74 26.95
C LYS A 157 -6.46 9.68 26.95
N ALA A 158 -6.21 9.00 25.83
CA ALA A 158 -5.10 8.05 25.70
C ALA A 158 -3.74 8.77 25.86
N VAL A 159 -3.57 9.92 25.21
CA VAL A 159 -2.36 10.76 25.34
C VAL A 159 -2.15 11.19 26.79
N LYS A 160 -3.20 11.68 27.49
CA LYS A 160 -3.09 12.04 28.92
C LYS A 160 -2.64 10.88 29.81
N HIS A 161 -3.10 9.66 29.53
CA HIS A 161 -2.66 8.48 30.27
C HIS A 161 -1.22 8.08 29.94
N ALA A 162 -0.77 8.29 28.70
CA ALA A 162 0.62 8.07 28.30
C ALA A 162 1.56 9.12 28.89
N GLU A 163 1.18 10.40 28.91
CA GLU A 163 1.91 11.47 29.61
C GLU A 163 2.01 11.19 31.12
N GLU A 164 0.93 10.69 31.74
CA GLU A 164 0.96 10.25 33.14
C GLU A 164 1.93 9.07 33.33
N LEU A 165 1.94 8.11 32.41
CA LEU A 165 2.87 6.97 32.43
C LEU A 165 4.33 7.42 32.27
N GLU A 166 4.61 8.32 31.33
CA GLU A 166 5.93 8.89 31.08
C GLU A 166 6.46 9.61 32.33
N ARG A 167 5.63 10.46 32.95
CA ARG A 167 5.97 11.13 34.21
C ARG A 167 6.25 10.17 35.36
N LEU A 168 5.54 9.04 35.43
CA LEU A 168 5.84 7.99 36.43
C LEU A 168 7.16 7.28 36.09
N CYS A 169 7.47 7.10 34.81
CA CYS A 169 8.71 6.48 34.37
C CYS A 169 9.93 7.38 34.59
N GLU A 170 9.78 8.71 34.73
CA GLU A 170 10.89 9.63 35.05
C GLU A 170 11.57 9.34 36.40
N SER A 171 10.89 8.62 37.29
CA SER A 171 11.44 8.21 38.59
C SER A 171 12.79 7.51 38.48
N ASN A 172 13.63 7.66 39.50
CA ASN A 172 14.95 7.01 39.59
C ASN A 172 14.84 5.48 39.77
N ARG A 173 13.64 4.95 40.02
CA ARG A 173 13.37 3.51 40.18
C ARG A 173 13.22 2.76 38.85
N VAL A 174 13.04 3.48 37.75
CA VAL A 174 12.75 2.90 36.43
C VAL A 174 14.00 2.93 35.56
N ASP A 175 14.22 1.85 34.82
CA ASP A 175 15.35 1.72 33.91
C ASP A 175 15.30 2.74 32.74
N ALA A 176 16.44 2.98 32.10
CA ALA A 176 16.53 3.91 30.97
C ALA A 176 15.73 3.42 29.76
N LYS A 177 15.60 2.10 29.58
CA LYS A 177 14.83 1.48 28.49
C LYS A 177 13.34 1.81 28.58
N THR A 178 12.72 1.58 29.74
CA THR A 178 11.29 1.87 29.93
C THR A 178 11.00 3.36 29.82
N LYS A 179 11.93 4.23 30.27
CA LYS A 179 11.82 5.70 30.07
C LYS A 179 11.70 6.05 28.59
N LEU A 180 12.60 5.52 27.75
CA LEU A 180 12.58 5.76 26.32
C LEU A 180 11.35 5.12 25.63
N GLU A 181 10.95 3.92 26.03
CA GLU A 181 9.72 3.29 25.49
C GLU A 181 8.46 4.09 25.85
N ALA A 182 8.36 4.61 27.07
CA ALA A 182 7.24 5.45 27.48
C ALA A 182 7.20 6.75 26.68
N GLN A 183 8.35 7.42 26.51
CA GLN A 183 8.46 8.62 25.67
C GLN A 183 8.06 8.35 24.21
N ALA A 184 8.50 7.23 23.63
CA ALA A 184 8.13 6.84 22.27
C ALA A 184 6.63 6.52 22.15
N TYR A 185 6.04 5.85 23.14
CA TYR A 185 4.61 5.56 23.19
C TYR A 185 3.75 6.83 23.32
N THR A 186 4.15 7.79 24.17
CA THR A 186 3.48 9.09 24.25
C THR A 186 3.58 9.84 22.92
N ALA A 187 4.77 9.89 22.31
CA ALA A 187 4.98 10.55 21.02
C ALA A 187 4.14 9.91 19.90
N TYR A 188 4.01 8.58 19.90
CA TYR A 188 3.13 7.86 18.97
C TYR A 188 1.66 8.28 19.13
N LEU A 189 1.12 8.25 20.35
CA LEU A 189 -0.29 8.61 20.58
C LEU A 189 -0.56 10.09 20.32
N ALA A 190 0.40 10.97 20.66
CA ALA A 190 0.31 12.39 20.38
C ALA A 190 0.32 12.66 18.86
N GLY A 191 1.18 11.95 18.11
CA GLY A 191 1.19 11.97 16.66
C GLY A 191 -0.15 11.54 16.07
N MET A 192 -0.72 10.44 16.55
CA MET A 192 -2.04 9.97 16.11
C MET A 192 -3.18 10.96 16.40
N LEU A 193 -3.16 11.62 17.56
CA LEU A 193 -4.14 12.66 17.90
C LEU A 193 -4.02 13.87 16.95
N ARG A 194 -2.81 14.39 16.75
CA ARG A 194 -2.53 15.55 15.88
C ARG A 194 -2.83 15.23 14.41
N PHE A 195 -2.56 14.00 13.99
CA PHE A 195 -2.90 13.50 12.66
C PHE A 195 -4.41 13.53 12.42
N GLU A 196 -5.23 13.06 13.37
CA GLU A 196 -6.69 13.12 13.24
C GLU A 196 -7.26 14.54 13.37
N HIS A 197 -6.53 15.47 14.00
CA HIS A 197 -6.81 16.91 13.96
C HIS A 197 -6.40 17.60 12.65
N GLN A 198 -5.71 16.90 11.74
CA GLN A 198 -5.16 17.46 10.48
C GLN A 198 -4.05 18.51 10.69
N GLU A 199 -3.41 18.52 11.87
CA GLU A 199 -2.28 19.38 12.16
C GLU A 199 -0.98 18.73 11.65
N TRP A 200 -0.76 18.76 10.34
CA TRP A 200 0.29 17.98 9.67
C TRP A 200 1.71 18.26 10.19
N LYS A 201 2.04 19.52 10.46
CA LYS A 201 3.36 19.95 10.97
C LYS A 201 3.63 19.44 12.40
N ALA A 202 2.62 19.52 13.27
CA ALA A 202 2.76 19.05 14.64
C ALA A 202 2.71 17.51 14.72
N ALA A 203 2.00 16.87 13.79
CA ALA A 203 1.93 15.41 13.68
C ALA A 203 3.27 14.81 13.19
N ILE A 204 3.88 15.37 12.14
CA ILE A 204 5.16 14.88 11.62
C ILE A 204 6.29 15.04 12.65
N GLU A 205 6.30 16.13 13.42
CA GLU A 205 7.25 16.32 14.51
C GLU A 205 7.13 15.22 15.58
N ALA A 206 5.90 14.90 16.01
CA ALA A 206 5.65 13.85 17.00
C ALA A 206 5.99 12.45 16.46
N PHE A 207 5.66 12.16 15.20
CA PHE A 207 6.02 10.89 14.57
C PHE A 207 7.54 10.77 14.34
N ASN A 208 8.24 11.84 13.96
CA ASN A 208 9.70 11.83 13.85
C ASN A 208 10.38 11.65 15.20
N LYS A 209 9.84 12.24 16.28
CA LYS A 209 10.30 11.98 17.66
C LYS A 209 10.14 10.49 18.00
N CYS A 210 8.97 9.92 17.72
CA CYS A 210 8.68 8.49 17.93
C CYS A 210 9.66 7.59 17.13
N LYS A 211 9.82 7.87 15.83
CA LYS A 211 10.74 7.15 14.93
C LYS A 211 12.18 7.19 15.44
N THR A 212 12.69 8.38 15.74
CA THR A 212 14.07 8.56 16.22
C THR A 212 14.34 7.79 17.51
N ILE A 213 13.38 7.74 18.44
CA ILE A 213 13.54 7.00 19.69
C ILE A 213 13.56 5.49 19.41
N TYR A 214 12.62 4.97 18.62
CA TYR A 214 12.58 3.54 18.31
C TYR A 214 13.77 3.07 17.46
N GLU A 215 14.29 3.89 16.54
CA GLU A 215 15.53 3.58 15.80
C GLU A 215 16.75 3.52 16.72
N LYS A 216 16.85 4.44 17.69
CA LYS A 216 17.91 4.41 18.72
C LYS A 216 17.79 3.21 19.65
N LEU A 217 16.57 2.78 19.98
CA LEU A 217 16.36 1.55 20.74
C LEU A 217 16.71 0.32 19.90
N ALA A 218 16.35 0.29 18.62
CA ALA A 218 16.67 -0.80 17.70
C ALA A 218 18.18 -0.99 17.51
N SER A 219 18.97 0.10 17.45
CA SER A 219 20.42 0.01 17.30
C SER A 219 21.17 -0.34 18.59
N ALA A 220 20.54 -0.19 19.76
CA ALA A 220 21.16 -0.42 21.07
C ALA A 220 20.99 -1.86 21.59
N PHE A 221 20.02 -2.61 21.09
CA PHE A 221 19.69 -3.96 21.57
C PHE A 221 19.97 -5.05 20.51
N THR A 222 19.77 -6.31 20.90
CA THR A 222 19.92 -7.49 20.03
C THR A 222 19.00 -7.43 18.81
N GLU A 223 19.42 -8.06 17.71
CA GLU A 223 18.66 -8.10 16.45
C GLU A 223 17.21 -8.60 16.62
N GLU A 224 16.95 -9.54 17.53
CA GLU A 224 15.60 -10.05 17.81
C GLU A 224 14.65 -8.96 18.33
N GLN A 225 15.10 -8.15 19.30
CA GLN A 225 14.32 -7.04 19.84
C GLN A 225 14.25 -5.87 18.85
N ALA A 226 15.29 -5.68 18.03
CA ALA A 226 15.33 -4.66 16.99
C ALA A 226 14.23 -4.89 15.94
N VAL A 227 13.87 -6.14 15.62
CA VAL A 227 12.77 -6.46 14.70
C VAL A 227 11.46 -5.82 15.16
N LEU A 228 11.13 -5.89 16.45
CA LEU A 228 9.90 -5.30 16.99
C LEU A 228 9.87 -3.77 16.83
N TYR A 229 10.98 -3.10 17.16
CA TYR A 229 11.09 -1.65 17.04
C TYR A 229 11.07 -1.19 15.57
N ASN A 230 11.75 -1.91 14.68
CA ASN A 230 11.75 -1.64 13.25
C ASN A 230 10.36 -1.84 12.62
N GLN A 231 9.63 -2.89 13.02
CA GLN A 231 8.23 -3.08 12.62
C GLN A 231 7.35 -1.89 13.04
N ARG A 232 7.61 -1.31 14.22
CA ARG A 232 6.87 -0.14 14.68
C ARG A 232 7.19 1.12 13.89
N VAL A 233 8.45 1.33 13.52
CA VAL A 233 8.88 2.43 12.64
C VAL A 233 8.24 2.29 11.26
N GLU A 234 8.20 1.07 10.71
CA GLU A 234 7.58 0.81 9.42
C GLU A 234 6.05 1.04 9.46
N GLU A 235 5.39 0.70 10.57
CA GLU A 235 3.95 0.93 10.78
C GLU A 235 3.58 2.43 10.77
N ILE A 236 4.45 3.31 11.29
CA ILE A 236 4.19 4.77 11.33
C ILE A 236 4.69 5.51 10.09
N SER A 237 5.55 4.88 9.29
CA SER A 237 6.18 5.46 8.10
C SER A 237 5.17 6.01 7.07
N PRO A 238 4.05 5.31 6.74
CA PRO A 238 3.02 5.85 5.86
C PRO A 238 2.40 7.16 6.36
N ASN A 239 2.19 7.29 7.68
CA ASN A 239 1.62 8.50 8.27
C ASN A 239 2.59 9.68 8.18
N ILE A 240 3.90 9.44 8.38
CA ILE A 240 4.95 10.46 8.25
C ILE A 240 4.97 11.02 6.83
N ARG A 241 4.96 10.15 5.81
CA ARG A 241 4.98 10.61 4.42
C ARG A 241 3.68 11.31 4.01
N TYR A 242 2.53 10.85 4.50
CA TYR A 242 1.27 11.55 4.29
C TYR A 242 1.28 12.96 4.88
N CYS A 243 1.84 13.13 6.09
CA CYS A 243 2.06 14.46 6.66
C CYS A 243 3.01 15.31 5.80
N ALA A 244 4.13 14.74 5.32
CA ALA A 244 5.11 15.46 4.49
C ALA A 244 4.49 15.97 3.17
N TYR A 245 3.68 15.13 2.52
CA TYR A 245 2.93 15.50 1.33
C TYR A 245 1.98 16.69 1.59
N ASN A 246 1.19 16.64 2.67
CA ASN A 246 0.25 17.71 3.01
C ASN A 246 0.94 19.02 3.44
N ILE A 247 2.23 18.96 3.81
CA ILE A 247 3.06 20.15 4.09
C ILE A 247 3.57 20.77 2.79
N GLY A 248 3.59 20.02 1.67
CA GLY A 248 4.01 20.50 0.35
C GLY A 248 5.31 19.88 -0.17
N ASP A 249 5.85 18.85 0.48
CA ASP A 249 7.04 18.16 0.00
C ASP A 249 6.69 17.19 -1.14
N GLN A 250 7.04 17.57 -2.37
CA GLN A 250 6.76 16.79 -3.58
C GLN A 250 7.56 15.47 -3.64
N SER A 251 8.68 15.38 -2.91
CA SER A 251 9.51 14.17 -2.85
C SER A 251 8.81 13.01 -2.13
N ALA A 252 7.95 13.32 -1.15
CA ALA A 252 7.21 12.36 -0.35
C ALA A 252 6.23 11.51 -1.19
N ILE A 253 5.79 12.03 -2.34
CA ILE A 253 4.89 11.35 -3.29
C ILE A 253 5.58 10.13 -3.91
N ASN A 254 6.81 10.32 -4.42
CA ASN A 254 7.56 9.25 -5.06
C ASN A 254 7.85 8.12 -4.05
N GLU A 255 8.10 8.48 -2.80
CA GLU A 255 8.35 7.54 -1.73
C GLU A 255 7.07 6.81 -1.24
N LEU A 256 5.93 7.50 -1.16
CA LEU A 256 4.62 6.88 -0.90
C LEU A 256 4.28 5.84 -1.97
N MET A 257 4.54 6.18 -3.23
CA MET A 257 4.31 5.30 -4.37
C MET A 257 5.23 4.07 -4.33
N GLN A 258 6.52 4.25 -4.01
CA GLN A 258 7.47 3.14 -3.83
C GLN A 258 7.13 2.22 -2.64
N MET A 259 6.64 2.78 -1.53
CA MET A 259 6.23 1.97 -0.37
C MET A 259 5.02 1.10 -0.66
N ARG A 260 4.05 1.59 -1.44
CA ARG A 260 2.90 0.77 -1.88
C ARG A 260 3.32 -0.40 -2.77
N LEU A 261 4.29 -0.20 -3.66
CA LEU A 261 4.87 -1.27 -4.47
C LEU A 261 5.57 -2.35 -3.62
N ARG A 262 6.06 -1.99 -2.42
CA ARG A 262 6.70 -2.92 -1.47
C ARG A 262 5.72 -3.53 -0.46
N SER A 263 4.69 -2.79 -0.06
CA SER A 263 3.75 -3.14 1.00
C SER A 263 2.34 -3.19 0.41
N GLY A 264 2.02 -4.32 -0.23
CA GLY A 264 0.75 -4.57 -0.91
C GLY A 264 -0.46 -4.74 0.02
N GLY A 265 -0.53 -4.01 1.13
CA GLY A 265 -1.58 -4.21 2.12
C GLY A 265 -1.58 -3.18 3.23
N THR A 266 -2.24 -2.06 3.01
CA THR A 266 -2.84 -1.29 4.11
C THR A 266 -4.31 -1.14 3.80
N GLU A 267 -5.16 -1.98 4.41
CA GLU A 267 -6.62 -1.86 4.29
C GLU A 267 -7.15 -0.76 5.23
N GLY A 268 -7.96 0.16 4.69
CA GLY A 268 -8.70 1.17 5.46
C GLY A 268 -8.89 2.51 4.73
N LEU A 269 -9.68 3.43 5.29
CA LEU A 269 -9.99 4.75 4.69
C LEU A 269 -8.76 5.60 4.32
N LEU A 270 -7.64 5.39 5.00
CA LEU A 270 -6.38 6.07 4.65
C LEU A 270 -5.87 5.58 3.29
N ALA A 271 -6.08 4.30 2.97
CA ALA A 271 -5.74 3.72 1.69
C ALA A 271 -6.60 4.29 0.57
N GLU A 272 -7.93 4.41 0.76
CA GLU A 272 -8.82 5.02 -0.24
C GLU A 272 -8.47 6.49 -0.52
N LYS A 273 -8.20 7.27 0.53
CA LYS A 273 -7.72 8.65 0.36
C LYS A 273 -6.34 8.71 -0.29
N LEU A 274 -5.47 7.76 0.02
CA LEU A 274 -4.15 7.64 -0.60
C LEU A 274 -4.26 7.21 -2.07
N GLU A 275 -5.19 6.32 -2.43
CA GLU A 275 -5.51 5.95 -3.81
C GLU A 275 -5.97 7.15 -4.60
N ALA A 276 -6.99 7.86 -4.10
CA ALA A 276 -7.52 9.05 -4.74
C ALA A 276 -6.40 10.09 -5.02
N LEU A 277 -5.52 10.29 -4.04
CA LEU A 277 -4.36 11.16 -4.16
C LEU A 277 -3.33 10.65 -5.18
N ILE A 278 -2.99 9.36 -5.15
CA ILE A 278 -2.06 8.76 -6.12
C ILE A 278 -2.61 8.89 -7.54
N THR A 279 -3.88 8.57 -7.76
CA THR A 279 -4.52 8.65 -9.07
C THR A 279 -4.59 10.09 -9.57
N GLN A 280 -4.93 11.05 -8.70
CA GLN A 280 -4.91 12.48 -9.03
C GLN A 280 -3.49 12.95 -9.39
N THR A 281 -2.47 12.51 -8.68
CA THR A 281 -1.08 12.88 -8.96
C THR A 281 -0.56 12.24 -10.24
N ARG A 282 -0.88 10.97 -10.52
CA ARG A 282 -0.56 10.31 -11.80
C ARG A 282 -1.20 11.05 -12.98
N ALA A 283 -2.46 11.46 -12.85
CA ALA A 283 -3.15 12.24 -13.86
C ALA A 283 -2.45 13.59 -14.10
N LYS A 284 -2.10 14.32 -13.03
CA LYS A 284 -1.36 15.60 -13.14
C LYS A 284 0.02 15.42 -13.76
N GLN A 285 0.81 14.45 -13.31
CA GLN A 285 2.14 14.17 -13.86
C GLN A 285 2.09 13.80 -15.34
N ALA A 286 1.15 12.92 -15.72
CA ALA A 286 0.96 12.54 -17.12
C ALA A 286 0.53 13.73 -17.99
N ALA A 287 -0.34 14.62 -17.48
CA ALA A 287 -0.72 15.85 -18.16
C ALA A 287 0.49 16.78 -18.38
N THR A 288 1.28 17.08 -17.34
CA THR A 288 2.48 17.92 -17.47
C THR A 288 3.53 17.33 -18.42
N MET A 289 3.72 16.00 -18.38
CA MET A 289 4.60 15.30 -19.33
C MET A 289 4.09 15.38 -20.77
N SER A 290 2.77 15.25 -20.97
CA SER A 290 2.15 15.37 -22.30
C SER A 290 2.28 16.78 -22.87
N GLU A 291 2.12 17.82 -22.05
CA GLU A 291 2.34 19.22 -22.46
C GLU A 291 3.81 19.49 -22.83
N GLY A 292 4.75 18.97 -22.04
CA GLY A 292 6.19 19.08 -22.33
C GLY A 292 6.57 18.42 -23.65
N LEU A 293 6.06 17.22 -23.91
CA LEU A 293 6.28 16.49 -25.16
C LEU A 293 5.56 17.14 -26.34
N GLN A 294 4.36 17.67 -26.14
CA GLN A 294 3.61 18.40 -27.16
C GLN A 294 4.35 19.68 -27.57
N ARG A 295 4.89 20.46 -26.61
CA ARG A 295 5.75 21.61 -26.91
C ARG A 295 7.02 21.19 -27.65
N ALA A 296 7.68 20.11 -27.23
CA ALA A 296 8.88 19.60 -27.90
C ALA A 296 8.61 19.16 -29.35
N LEU A 297 7.45 18.55 -29.63
CA LEU A 297 7.01 18.16 -30.98
C LEU A 297 6.65 19.36 -31.86
N LEU A 298 6.00 20.37 -31.30
CA LEU A 298 5.58 21.58 -32.03
C LEU A 298 6.73 22.55 -32.31
N GLN A 299 7.76 22.60 -31.45
CA GLN A 299 8.85 23.58 -31.58
C GLN A 299 9.98 23.20 -32.55
N GLN A 300 10.02 22.00 -33.12
CA GLN A 300 11.10 21.53 -34.02
C GLN A 300 12.49 22.11 -33.65
N GLN A 301 12.90 22.00 -32.39
CA GLN A 301 14.26 22.37 -32.01
C GLN A 301 15.18 21.20 -32.38
N PRO A 302 16.16 21.39 -33.28
CA PRO A 302 17.20 20.39 -33.52
C PRO A 302 18.21 20.51 -32.40
N GLU A 303 18.07 19.74 -31.33
CA GLU A 303 19.10 19.67 -30.29
C GLU A 303 19.43 18.21 -29.95
N ASP A 304 20.70 17.90 -30.25
CA ASP A 304 21.50 16.72 -29.95
C ASP A 304 21.06 15.34 -30.47
N ASP A 305 21.93 14.78 -31.34
CA ASP A 305 21.97 13.41 -31.88
C ASP A 305 21.97 12.29 -30.82
N SER A 306 21.87 12.62 -29.54
CA SER A 306 21.92 11.69 -28.41
C SER A 306 20.56 11.38 -27.76
N LYS A 307 19.48 12.10 -28.11
CA LYS A 307 18.13 11.83 -27.56
C LYS A 307 17.12 11.47 -28.65
N ARG A 308 16.44 10.34 -28.47
CA ARG A 308 15.39 9.83 -29.36
C ARG A 308 14.32 10.91 -29.57
N ALA A 309 14.15 11.37 -30.82
CA ALA A 309 13.12 12.34 -31.16
C ALA A 309 11.74 11.83 -30.71
N PRO A 310 10.92 12.68 -30.04
CA PRO A 310 9.61 12.29 -29.55
C PRO A 310 8.72 11.90 -30.74
N ARG A 311 8.12 10.70 -30.67
CA ARG A 311 7.20 10.23 -31.74
C ARG A 311 5.76 10.48 -31.32
N PRO A 312 4.82 10.68 -32.26
CA PRO A 312 3.39 10.76 -31.94
C PRO A 312 2.87 9.58 -31.11
N GLN A 313 3.48 8.40 -31.27
CA GLN A 313 3.20 7.17 -30.50
C GLN A 313 3.43 7.32 -28.99
N ASP A 314 4.43 8.11 -28.59
CA ASP A 314 4.77 8.30 -27.18
C ASP A 314 3.73 9.21 -26.49
N LEU A 315 3.19 10.20 -27.22
CA LEU A 315 2.07 11.02 -26.77
C LEU A 315 0.76 10.24 -26.67
N ILE A 316 0.48 9.35 -27.63
CA ILE A 316 -0.73 8.49 -27.59
C ILE A 316 -0.75 7.69 -26.29
N ARG A 317 0.38 7.08 -25.89
CA ARG A 317 0.49 6.33 -24.62
C ARG A 317 0.20 7.21 -23.41
N LEU A 318 0.69 8.44 -23.38
CA LEU A 318 0.44 9.36 -22.26
C LEU A 318 -1.04 9.75 -22.17
N TYR A 319 -1.68 10.08 -23.30
CA TYR A 319 -3.12 10.37 -23.28
C TYR A 319 -3.97 9.14 -22.92
N ASP A 320 -3.58 7.94 -23.31
CA ASP A 320 -4.26 6.71 -22.84
C ASP A 320 -4.13 6.52 -21.33
N ILE A 321 -2.95 6.79 -20.74
CA ILE A 321 -2.76 6.78 -19.28
C ILE A 321 -3.64 7.84 -18.60
N ILE A 322 -3.71 9.06 -19.14
CA ILE A 322 -4.57 10.12 -18.60
C ILE A 322 -6.04 9.69 -18.64
N LEU A 323 -6.51 9.17 -19.77
CA LEU A 323 -7.89 8.71 -19.93
C LEU A 323 -8.22 7.56 -18.97
N GLN A 324 -7.29 6.61 -18.78
CA GLN A 324 -7.46 5.52 -17.82
C GLN A 324 -7.57 6.07 -16.38
N ASN A 325 -6.69 7.01 -15.98
CA ASN A 325 -6.74 7.63 -14.66
C ASN A 325 -8.04 8.43 -14.44
N LEU A 326 -8.57 9.11 -15.47
CA LEU A 326 -9.85 9.83 -15.38
C LEU A 326 -11.04 8.88 -15.19
N VAL A 327 -11.01 7.69 -15.81
CA VAL A 327 -11.99 6.63 -15.57
C VAL A 327 -11.89 6.10 -14.15
N GLU A 328 -10.67 5.85 -13.65
CA GLU A 328 -10.43 5.41 -12.27
C GLU A 328 -10.91 6.44 -11.24
N LEU A 329 -10.73 7.74 -11.50
CA LEU A 329 -11.23 8.83 -10.64
C LEU A 329 -12.75 8.82 -10.49
N LEU A 330 -13.49 8.40 -11.53
CA LEU A 330 -14.96 8.28 -11.48
C LEU A 330 -15.44 7.06 -10.70
N GLN A 331 -14.60 6.04 -10.52
CA GLN A 331 -14.91 4.81 -9.80
C GLN A 331 -14.57 4.89 -8.30
N LEU A 332 -14.12 6.06 -7.83
CA LEU A 332 -13.74 6.25 -6.42
C LEU A 332 -15.00 6.43 -5.53
N PRO A 333 -15.13 5.65 -4.45
CA PRO A 333 -16.30 5.72 -3.58
C PRO A 333 -16.45 7.10 -2.93
N GLY A 334 -17.63 7.70 -3.07
CA GLY A 334 -17.98 9.03 -2.54
C GLY A 334 -17.88 10.19 -3.54
N LEU A 335 -17.16 10.02 -4.68
CA LEU A 335 -17.12 11.01 -5.77
C LEU A 335 -18.17 10.72 -6.86
N GLU A 336 -18.82 9.55 -6.82
CA GLU A 336 -19.89 9.12 -7.73
C GLU A 336 -21.19 9.95 -7.60
N GLU A 337 -21.41 10.58 -6.44
CA GLU A 337 -22.61 11.36 -6.14
C GLU A 337 -22.51 12.84 -6.59
N ASP A 338 -21.29 13.35 -6.84
CA ASP A 338 -21.07 14.75 -7.21
C ASP A 338 -21.25 14.96 -8.72
N ARG A 339 -22.44 15.44 -9.10
CA ARG A 339 -22.79 15.74 -10.49
C ARG A 339 -21.93 16.85 -11.11
N ALA A 340 -21.38 17.78 -10.32
CA ALA A 340 -20.51 18.83 -10.84
C ALA A 340 -19.14 18.25 -11.19
N PHE A 341 -18.59 17.42 -10.31
CA PHE A 341 -17.33 16.71 -10.53
C PHE A 341 -17.39 15.75 -11.73
N GLN A 342 -18.49 15.00 -11.88
CA GLN A 342 -18.69 14.12 -13.03
C GLN A 342 -18.70 14.90 -14.36
N LYS A 343 -19.35 16.07 -14.39
CA LYS A 343 -19.34 16.94 -15.58
C LYS A 343 -17.95 17.48 -15.86
N GLU A 344 -17.20 17.88 -14.84
CA GLU A 344 -15.81 18.35 -14.99
C GLU A 344 -14.90 17.25 -15.56
N ILE A 345 -14.97 16.03 -15.03
CA ILE A 345 -14.20 14.89 -15.58
C ILE A 345 -14.66 14.54 -16.99
N GLY A 346 -15.97 14.61 -17.27
CA GLY A 346 -16.53 14.40 -18.60
C GLY A 346 -15.93 15.34 -19.64
N LEU A 347 -15.86 16.63 -19.32
CA LEU A 347 -15.21 17.65 -20.16
C LEU A 347 -13.72 17.37 -20.38
N LYS A 348 -12.98 17.09 -19.31
CA LYS A 348 -11.55 16.71 -19.38
C LYS A 348 -11.35 15.48 -20.28
N THR A 349 -12.22 14.49 -20.15
CA THR A 349 -12.19 13.26 -20.95
C THR A 349 -12.41 13.55 -22.44
N LEU A 350 -13.31 14.46 -22.80
CA LEU A 350 -13.53 14.86 -24.20
C LEU A 350 -12.29 15.53 -24.79
N VAL A 351 -11.67 16.45 -24.04
CA VAL A 351 -10.44 17.15 -24.48
C VAL A 351 -9.30 16.17 -24.71
N PHE A 352 -9.01 15.29 -23.75
CA PHE A 352 -7.92 14.31 -23.91
C PHE A 352 -8.22 13.25 -24.98
N LYS A 353 -9.50 12.91 -25.23
CA LYS A 353 -9.89 12.08 -26.38
C LYS A 353 -9.60 12.78 -27.71
N ALA A 354 -9.86 14.09 -27.80
CA ALA A 354 -9.56 14.88 -28.98
C ALA A 354 -8.05 14.89 -29.27
N TYR A 355 -7.22 15.19 -28.27
CA TYR A 355 -5.76 15.17 -28.41
C TYR A 355 -5.22 13.77 -28.75
N ARG A 356 -5.74 12.71 -28.12
CA ARG A 356 -5.36 11.34 -28.50
C ARG A 356 -5.68 11.05 -29.96
N CYS A 357 -6.88 11.38 -30.43
CA CYS A 357 -7.28 11.19 -31.82
C CYS A 357 -6.42 12.00 -32.80
N PHE A 358 -5.99 13.21 -32.42
CA PHE A 358 -5.10 14.04 -33.21
C PHE A 358 -3.73 13.38 -33.43
N PHE A 359 -3.08 12.90 -32.37
CA PHE A 359 -1.77 12.24 -32.53
C PHE A 359 -1.86 10.87 -33.21
N ILE A 360 -2.99 10.16 -33.07
CA ILE A 360 -3.27 8.98 -33.91
C ILE A 360 -3.36 9.38 -35.39
N ALA A 361 -4.06 10.47 -35.72
CA ALA A 361 -4.15 10.97 -37.09
C ALA A 361 -2.76 11.31 -37.66
N GLN A 362 -1.92 12.02 -36.91
CA GLN A 362 -0.53 12.30 -37.30
C GLN A 362 0.28 11.03 -37.55
N SER A 363 0.06 9.97 -36.77
CA SER A 363 0.74 8.69 -37.01
C SER A 363 0.33 8.02 -38.33
N TYR A 364 -0.94 8.17 -38.74
CA TYR A 364 -1.42 7.67 -40.03
C TYR A 364 -0.93 8.51 -41.21
N VAL A 365 -0.77 9.83 -41.02
CA VAL A 365 -0.14 10.73 -41.99
C VAL A 365 1.28 10.29 -42.31
N LEU A 366 2.06 9.91 -41.30
CA LEU A 366 3.43 9.39 -41.50
C LEU A 366 3.48 8.09 -42.32
N VAL A 367 2.40 7.29 -42.29
CA VAL A 367 2.27 6.02 -43.03
C VAL A 367 1.51 6.21 -44.36
N LYS A 368 1.25 7.46 -44.78
CA LYS A 368 0.51 7.82 -46.00
C LYS A 368 -0.91 7.22 -46.08
N LYS A 369 -1.54 6.93 -44.93
CA LYS A 369 -2.94 6.46 -44.86
C LYS A 369 -3.90 7.64 -44.77
N TRP A 370 -4.08 8.31 -45.90
CA TRP A 370 -4.78 9.60 -46.00
C TRP A 370 -6.26 9.52 -45.58
N SER A 371 -6.97 8.48 -46.01
CA SER A 371 -8.39 8.27 -45.69
C SER A 371 -8.64 8.12 -44.19
N GLU A 372 -7.84 7.29 -43.51
CA GLU A 372 -7.97 7.03 -42.08
C GLU A 372 -7.61 8.26 -41.26
N ALA A 373 -6.57 8.99 -41.65
CA ALA A 373 -6.18 10.24 -41.01
C ALA A 373 -7.27 11.34 -41.14
N LEU A 374 -7.90 11.47 -42.31
CA LEU A 374 -8.99 12.42 -42.55
C LEU A 374 -10.18 12.17 -41.61
N VAL A 375 -10.62 10.92 -41.50
CA VAL A 375 -11.73 10.52 -40.62
C VAL A 375 -11.40 10.80 -39.15
N LEU A 376 -10.15 10.58 -38.75
CA LEU A 376 -9.70 10.88 -37.40
C LEU A 376 -9.70 12.40 -37.12
N TYR A 377 -9.25 13.23 -38.06
CA TYR A 377 -9.33 14.69 -37.92
C TYR A 377 -10.79 15.18 -37.78
N ASP A 378 -11.73 14.61 -38.54
CA ASP A 378 -13.16 14.92 -38.38
C ASP A 378 -13.68 14.53 -36.99
N ARG A 379 -13.21 13.40 -36.45
CA ARG A 379 -13.52 12.96 -35.10
C ARG A 379 -12.94 13.90 -34.04
N VAL A 380 -11.75 14.46 -34.25
CA VAL A 380 -11.16 15.48 -33.36
C VAL A 380 -12.03 16.73 -33.33
N LEU A 381 -12.45 17.23 -34.51
CA LEU A 381 -13.33 18.39 -34.60
C LEU A 381 -14.67 18.16 -33.89
N LYS A 382 -15.24 16.95 -34.00
CA LYS A 382 -16.45 16.57 -33.26
C LYS A 382 -16.25 16.68 -31.75
N TYR A 383 -15.21 16.04 -31.19
CA TYR A 383 -14.94 16.10 -29.75
C TYR A 383 -14.62 17.52 -29.26
N ALA A 384 -13.90 18.31 -30.05
CA ALA A 384 -13.60 19.70 -29.73
C ALA A 384 -14.87 20.58 -29.75
N SER A 385 -15.80 20.33 -30.67
CA SER A 385 -17.08 21.04 -30.71
C SER A 385 -18.00 20.69 -29.54
N GLU A 386 -18.06 19.42 -29.14
CA GLU A 386 -18.80 18.94 -27.97
C GLU A 386 -18.19 19.50 -26.67
N ALA A 387 -16.86 19.58 -26.57
CA ALA A 387 -16.20 20.19 -25.41
C ALA A 387 -16.53 21.69 -25.30
N ASN A 388 -16.62 22.42 -26.42
CA ASN A 388 -16.94 23.85 -26.44
C ASN A 388 -18.42 24.15 -26.14
N SER A 389 -19.36 23.29 -26.58
CA SER A 389 -20.79 23.48 -26.25
C SER A 389 -21.04 23.33 -24.75
N ASP A 390 -20.27 22.46 -24.10
CA ASP A 390 -20.48 22.07 -22.71
C ASP A 390 -19.59 22.88 -21.72
N ALA A 391 -18.69 23.73 -22.23
CA ALA A 391 -17.70 24.48 -21.45
C ALA A 391 -18.27 25.61 -20.57
N GLY A 392 -19.46 26.14 -20.91
CA GLY A 392 -19.95 27.43 -20.40
C GLY A 392 -20.01 27.60 -18.88
N ALA A 393 -20.23 26.54 -18.10
CA ALA A 393 -20.35 26.63 -16.64
C ALA A 393 -19.04 26.37 -15.87
N PHE A 394 -17.93 26.01 -16.54
CA PHE A 394 -16.72 25.48 -15.90
C PHE A 394 -15.40 26.17 -16.33
N GLU A 395 -15.47 27.38 -16.89
CA GLU A 395 -14.31 28.15 -17.41
C GLU A 395 -13.10 28.23 -16.45
N ASN A 396 -13.33 28.30 -15.14
CA ASN A 396 -12.25 28.42 -14.15
C ASN A 396 -11.45 27.11 -13.93
N SER A 397 -12.07 25.93 -14.09
CA SER A 397 -11.39 24.62 -13.96
C SER A 397 -10.75 24.13 -15.27
N LEU A 398 -11.02 24.83 -16.39
CA LEU A 398 -10.53 24.52 -17.74
C LEU A 398 -9.21 25.26 -18.07
N LYS A 399 -8.74 26.18 -17.23
CA LYS A 399 -7.49 26.95 -17.47
C LYS A 399 -6.22 26.09 -17.51
N ASP A 400 -6.25 24.94 -16.86
CA ASP A 400 -5.15 23.96 -16.82
C ASP A 400 -5.19 22.96 -17.99
N LEU A 401 -6.15 23.10 -18.92
CA LEU A 401 -6.27 22.23 -20.09
C LEU A 401 -5.70 22.90 -21.35
N PRO A 402 -5.10 22.13 -22.25
CA PRO A 402 -4.57 22.66 -23.50
C PRO A 402 -5.68 23.25 -24.39
N ASP A 403 -5.40 24.39 -25.02
CA ASP A 403 -6.40 25.21 -25.71
C ASP A 403 -7.09 24.43 -26.85
N VAL A 404 -8.40 24.26 -26.72
CA VAL A 404 -9.22 23.52 -27.67
C VAL A 404 -9.42 24.32 -28.96
N GLN A 405 -9.40 25.65 -28.92
CA GLN A 405 -9.51 26.51 -30.11
C GLN A 405 -8.24 26.46 -30.96
N GLU A 406 -7.08 26.43 -30.31
CA GLU A 406 -5.79 26.21 -30.98
C GLU A 406 -5.79 24.85 -31.70
N LEU A 407 -6.24 23.77 -31.02
CA LEU A 407 -6.36 22.44 -31.62
C LEU A 407 -7.29 22.42 -32.83
N ILE A 408 -8.45 23.09 -32.77
CA ILE A 408 -9.37 23.18 -33.92
C ILE A 408 -8.71 23.85 -35.11
N THR A 409 -7.99 24.95 -34.86
CA THR A 409 -7.29 25.71 -35.91
C THR A 409 -6.19 24.85 -36.55
N GLN A 410 -5.42 24.14 -35.72
CA GLN A 410 -4.36 23.25 -36.18
C GLN A 410 -4.91 22.03 -36.96
N VAL A 411 -6.00 21.42 -36.51
CA VAL A 411 -6.62 20.30 -37.24
C VAL A 411 -7.14 20.75 -38.60
N ARG A 412 -7.70 21.96 -38.69
CA ARG A 412 -8.18 22.51 -39.97
C ARG A 412 -7.04 22.77 -40.95
N SER A 413 -5.91 23.32 -40.49
CA SER A 413 -4.74 23.51 -41.35
C SER A 413 -4.14 22.18 -41.82
N GLU A 414 -3.98 21.22 -40.91
CA GLU A 414 -3.48 19.87 -41.21
C GLU A 414 -4.41 19.11 -42.17
N LYS A 415 -5.72 19.28 -42.05
CA LYS A 415 -6.71 18.68 -42.97
C LYS A 415 -6.54 19.19 -44.40
N CYS A 416 -6.35 20.51 -44.58
CA CYS A 416 -6.07 21.08 -45.90
C CYS A 416 -4.74 20.58 -46.47
N SER A 417 -3.69 20.53 -45.64
CA SER A 417 -2.38 19.99 -46.01
C SER A 417 -2.47 18.53 -46.47
N LEU A 418 -3.19 17.71 -45.70
CA LEU A 418 -3.43 16.30 -45.99
C LEU A 418 -4.15 16.08 -47.33
N GLN A 419 -5.17 16.89 -47.62
CA GLN A 419 -5.90 16.82 -48.89
C GLN A 419 -4.99 17.16 -50.08
N ALA A 420 -4.15 18.19 -49.94
CA ALA A 420 -3.16 18.52 -50.96
C ALA A 420 -2.13 17.39 -51.16
N ALA A 421 -1.60 16.84 -50.07
CA ALA A 421 -0.64 15.73 -50.12
C ALA A 421 -1.23 14.48 -50.79
N ALA A 422 -2.49 14.13 -50.49
CA ALA A 422 -3.16 12.99 -51.10
C ALA A 422 -3.35 13.13 -52.62
N ILE A 423 -3.60 14.35 -53.12
CA ILE A 423 -3.73 14.62 -54.56
C ILE A 423 -2.36 14.52 -55.26
N LEU A 424 -1.30 15.02 -54.63
CA LEU A 424 0.07 14.92 -55.14
C LEU A 424 0.55 13.46 -55.20
N ASP A 425 0.31 12.68 -54.15
CA ASP A 425 0.68 11.26 -54.09
C ASP A 425 -0.12 10.43 -55.14
N ALA A 426 -1.36 10.81 -55.45
CA ALA A 426 -2.16 10.18 -56.50
C ALA A 426 -1.67 10.51 -57.93
N SER A 427 -1.01 11.66 -58.13
CA SER A 427 -0.51 12.08 -59.45
C SER A 427 0.85 11.46 -59.82
N ASP A 428 1.62 10.98 -58.84
CA ASP A 428 2.87 10.22 -59.06
C ASP A 428 2.64 8.76 -59.52
N SER A 429 1.42 8.24 -59.42
CA SER A 429 1.09 6.83 -59.74
C SER A 429 1.17 6.44 -61.23
N HIS A 430 1.50 7.36 -62.15
CA HIS A 430 1.41 7.15 -63.61
C HIS A 430 2.74 6.95 -64.36
N GLN A 431 3.87 6.76 -63.67
CA GLN A 431 5.11 6.32 -64.32
C GLN A 431 5.52 4.94 -63.79
N THR A 432 5.13 3.89 -64.49
CA THR A 432 5.78 2.58 -64.36
C THR A 432 6.14 2.07 -65.74
N GLU A 433 7.44 1.85 -65.90
CA GLU A 433 8.16 1.60 -67.14
C GLU A 433 7.78 0.27 -67.80
N THR A 434 7.76 0.28 -69.13
CA THR A 434 7.69 -0.88 -70.02
C THR A 434 8.77 -1.93 -69.70
N SER A 435 8.38 -3.10 -69.21
CA SER A 435 9.30 -4.24 -69.07
C SER A 435 9.13 -5.26 -70.20
N SER A 436 10.24 -5.62 -70.82
CA SER A 436 10.43 -6.56 -71.92
C SER A 436 9.81 -7.94 -71.67
N GLN A 437 9.09 -8.49 -72.65
CA GLN A 437 8.68 -9.90 -72.66
C GLN A 437 9.81 -10.77 -73.22
N VAL A 438 10.28 -11.76 -72.44
CA VAL A 438 11.22 -12.79 -72.91
C VAL A 438 10.63 -14.17 -72.61
N LYS A 439 10.55 -15.01 -73.65
CA LYS A 439 10.19 -16.44 -73.57
C LYS A 439 11.40 -17.21 -73.05
N ASP A 440 11.52 -17.36 -71.73
CA ASP A 440 12.55 -18.19 -71.10
C ASP A 440 11.87 -19.32 -70.31
N SER A 441 12.23 -20.57 -70.61
CA SER A 441 11.48 -21.79 -70.24
C SER A 441 11.86 -22.38 -68.88
N LYS A 442 12.71 -21.70 -68.11
CA LYS A 442 13.15 -22.13 -66.77
C LYS A 442 12.06 -21.81 -65.72
N PRO A 443 11.90 -22.62 -64.67
CA PRO A 443 10.93 -22.34 -63.62
C PRO A 443 11.29 -21.07 -62.84
N LEU A 444 10.28 -20.38 -62.30
CA LEU A 444 10.44 -19.09 -61.61
C LEU A 444 11.50 -19.13 -60.50
N VAL A 445 11.64 -20.26 -59.80
CA VAL A 445 12.64 -20.46 -58.73
C VAL A 445 14.10 -20.25 -59.17
N GLU A 446 14.42 -20.46 -60.45
CA GLU A 446 15.77 -20.28 -60.97
C GLU A 446 16.01 -18.85 -61.50
N ARG A 447 14.97 -18.01 -61.54
CA ARG A 447 15.01 -16.65 -62.11
C ARG A 447 14.57 -15.57 -61.12
N PHE A 448 14.57 -15.84 -59.81
CA PHE A 448 14.11 -14.91 -58.77
C PHE A 448 14.80 -13.54 -58.79
N GLU A 449 16.05 -13.46 -59.27
CA GLU A 449 16.81 -12.21 -59.31
C GLU A 449 16.56 -11.37 -60.57
N THR A 450 15.78 -11.87 -61.54
CA THR A 450 15.49 -11.16 -62.79
C THR A 450 14.01 -10.80 -62.88
N PHE A 451 13.70 -9.50 -62.82
CA PHE A 451 12.31 -9.03 -63.00
C PHE A 451 11.87 -9.14 -64.46
N CYS A 452 10.84 -9.94 -64.73
CA CYS A 452 10.22 -10.04 -66.04
C CYS A 452 8.70 -10.24 -65.94
N LEU A 453 7.93 -9.62 -66.83
CA LEU A 453 6.49 -9.88 -66.94
C LEU A 453 6.24 -11.19 -67.68
N ASP A 454 5.88 -12.23 -66.95
CA ASP A 454 5.47 -13.53 -67.49
C ASP A 454 3.94 -13.68 -67.43
N PRO A 455 3.23 -13.65 -68.58
CA PRO A 455 1.78 -13.83 -68.63
C PRO A 455 1.30 -15.20 -68.15
N SER A 456 2.18 -16.22 -68.13
CA SER A 456 1.83 -17.60 -67.76
C SER A 456 1.53 -17.75 -66.26
N LEU A 457 2.06 -16.86 -65.41
CA LEU A 457 1.81 -16.84 -63.96
C LEU A 457 0.35 -16.56 -63.59
N VAL A 458 -0.41 -15.92 -64.48
CA VAL A 458 -1.84 -15.60 -64.28
C VAL A 458 -2.74 -16.74 -64.77
N THR A 459 -2.18 -17.72 -65.48
CA THR A 459 -2.92 -18.90 -65.97
C THR A 459 -2.85 -20.06 -64.97
N LYS A 460 -3.75 -21.05 -65.10
CA LYS A 460 -3.75 -22.24 -64.24
C LYS A 460 -2.53 -23.16 -64.41
N GLN A 461 -1.62 -22.87 -65.35
CA GLN A 461 -0.44 -23.67 -65.69
C GLN A 461 0.86 -22.87 -65.49
N ALA A 462 1.05 -22.28 -64.30
CA ALA A 462 2.27 -21.55 -63.96
C ALA A 462 3.45 -22.51 -63.66
N ASN A 463 4.59 -22.33 -64.32
CA ASN A 463 5.81 -23.11 -64.11
C ASN A 463 6.66 -22.52 -62.97
N LEU A 464 6.21 -22.70 -61.72
CA LEU A 464 6.82 -22.06 -60.54
C LEU A 464 8.11 -22.75 -60.07
N VAL A 465 8.07 -24.08 -60.00
CA VAL A 465 9.13 -24.96 -59.49
C VAL A 465 9.13 -26.26 -60.28
N HIS A 466 10.28 -26.93 -60.37
CA HIS A 466 10.31 -28.30 -60.86
C HIS A 466 9.48 -29.21 -59.93
N PHE A 467 8.41 -29.80 -60.47
CA PHE A 467 7.54 -30.72 -59.74
C PHE A 467 7.36 -32.03 -60.53
N PRO A 468 7.58 -33.21 -59.90
CA PRO A 468 7.96 -33.41 -58.50
C PRO A 468 9.40 -32.94 -58.22
N PRO A 469 9.68 -32.42 -57.01
CA PRO A 469 11.02 -31.96 -56.65
C PRO A 469 12.00 -33.14 -56.70
N GLY A 470 13.21 -32.91 -57.20
CA GLY A 470 14.27 -33.93 -57.19
C GLY A 470 14.60 -34.35 -55.76
N PHE A 471 14.77 -35.65 -55.52
CA PHE A 471 15.16 -36.16 -54.21
C PHE A 471 16.57 -35.66 -53.84
N GLN A 472 16.69 -35.00 -52.69
CA GLN A 472 17.97 -34.58 -52.11
C GLN A 472 18.21 -35.32 -50.79
N PRO A 473 19.40 -35.91 -50.57
CA PRO A 473 19.71 -36.54 -49.29
C PRO A 473 19.83 -35.47 -48.19
N ILE A 474 19.01 -35.58 -47.15
CA ILE A 474 19.07 -34.72 -45.96
C ILE A 474 19.73 -35.53 -44.84
N PRO A 475 20.86 -35.10 -44.26
CA PRO A 475 21.48 -35.80 -43.15
C PRO A 475 20.58 -35.73 -41.91
N CYS A 476 20.29 -36.88 -41.30
CA CYS A 476 19.59 -36.95 -40.02
C CYS A 476 20.39 -36.17 -38.96
N LYS A 477 19.68 -35.46 -38.08
CA LYS A 477 20.26 -34.64 -37.01
C LYS A 477 21.35 -35.43 -36.26
N PRO A 478 22.58 -34.91 -36.14
CA PRO A 478 23.69 -35.64 -35.51
C PRO A 478 23.36 -35.99 -34.05
N LEU A 479 23.78 -37.17 -33.63
CA LEU A 479 23.63 -37.60 -32.24
C LEU A 479 24.57 -36.77 -31.35
N PHE A 480 24.00 -35.92 -30.49
CA PHE A 480 24.76 -35.03 -29.60
C PHE A 480 24.57 -35.49 -28.15
N PHE A 481 25.66 -35.85 -27.47
CA PHE A 481 25.65 -36.22 -26.06
C PHE A 481 26.05 -35.02 -25.22
N ASP A 482 25.33 -34.77 -24.12
CA ASP A 482 25.73 -33.78 -23.13
C ASP A 482 26.86 -34.34 -22.26
N LEU A 483 28.10 -34.13 -22.71
CA LEU A 483 29.30 -34.54 -21.98
C LEU A 483 29.59 -33.65 -20.77
N ALA A 484 28.97 -32.46 -20.67
CA ALA A 484 29.26 -31.52 -19.58
C ALA A 484 28.73 -32.03 -18.24
N LEU A 485 27.65 -32.82 -18.24
CA LEU A 485 27.13 -33.46 -17.04
C LEU A 485 28.15 -34.44 -16.42
N ASN A 486 28.98 -35.09 -17.25
CA ASN A 486 30.03 -35.99 -16.77
C ASN A 486 31.15 -35.27 -15.99
N HIS A 487 31.27 -33.95 -16.17
CA HIS A 487 32.27 -33.12 -15.51
C HIS A 487 31.78 -32.50 -14.20
N VAL A 488 30.52 -32.72 -13.81
CA VAL A 488 30.00 -32.31 -12.49
C VAL A 488 30.46 -33.32 -11.44
N ALA A 489 31.60 -33.03 -10.80
CA ALA A 489 32.13 -33.79 -9.67
C ALA A 489 32.35 -32.86 -8.46
N PHE A 490 32.36 -33.41 -7.26
CA PHE A 490 32.76 -32.65 -6.07
C PHE A 490 34.24 -32.24 -6.17
N PRO A 491 34.61 -31.05 -5.65
CA PRO A 491 36.01 -30.66 -5.59
C PRO A 491 36.80 -31.60 -4.67
N PRO A 492 38.12 -31.74 -4.86
CA PRO A 492 39.00 -32.50 -3.97
C PRO A 492 38.83 -31.99 -2.52
N LEU A 493 38.48 -32.88 -1.60
CA LEU A 493 38.17 -32.54 -0.20
C LEU A 493 39.34 -32.82 0.76
N GLU A 494 40.54 -33.06 0.25
CA GLU A 494 41.72 -33.46 1.04
C GLU A 494 42.11 -32.39 2.08
N ASP A 495 41.90 -31.10 1.75
CA ASP A 495 42.11 -29.97 2.67
C ASP A 495 41.05 -29.90 3.80
N LYS A 496 39.98 -30.71 3.71
CA LYS A 496 38.93 -30.85 4.73
C LYS A 496 39.20 -31.98 5.72
N LEU A 497 40.26 -32.77 5.53
CA LEU A 497 40.68 -33.77 6.49
C LEU A 497 41.82 -33.20 7.35
N GLU A 498 41.55 -32.90 8.63
CA GLU A 498 42.60 -32.53 9.57
C GLU A 498 43.56 -33.70 9.82
N GLN A 499 44.82 -33.55 9.39
CA GLN A 499 45.91 -34.45 9.73
C GLN A 499 46.32 -34.28 11.20
N LYS A 500 46.09 -35.30 12.04
CA LYS A 500 46.77 -35.41 13.34
C LYS A 500 48.21 -35.90 13.13
N THR A 501 49.14 -35.18 13.74
CA THR A 501 50.60 -35.33 13.67
C THR A 501 51.14 -36.60 14.37
N LYS A 502 52.32 -37.02 13.90
CA LYS A 502 53.07 -38.28 14.15
C LYS A 502 53.52 -38.56 15.60
N SER A 503 53.58 -39.84 15.98
CA SER A 503 54.57 -40.49 16.89
C SER A 503 54.28 -42.01 16.88
N GLY A 504 55.17 -43.00 16.78
CA GLY A 504 56.61 -43.15 16.66
C GLY A 504 56.93 -44.66 16.66
N LEU A 505 58.13 -45.01 16.17
CA LEU A 505 58.91 -46.26 16.37
C LEU A 505 58.36 -47.66 15.98
N THR A 506 59.22 -48.33 15.18
CA THR A 506 59.65 -49.75 15.23
C THR A 506 58.83 -50.88 14.57
N GLY A 507 59.55 -51.71 13.79
CA GLY A 507 59.24 -53.12 13.48
C GLY A 507 58.68 -53.37 12.07
N TYR A 508 59.49 -53.50 11.01
CA TYR A 508 60.10 -54.73 10.49
C TYR A 508 59.15 -55.92 10.18
N ILE A 509 59.35 -56.50 8.97
CA ILE A 509 58.84 -57.78 8.40
C ILE A 509 57.49 -57.61 7.67
N LYS A 510 57.36 -57.57 6.33
CA LYS A 510 57.84 -58.40 5.19
C LYS A 510 57.27 -59.84 5.19
N GLY A 511 56.17 -60.06 4.46
CA GLY A 511 55.63 -61.39 4.09
C GLY A 511 54.19 -61.27 3.56
N ILE A 512 53.90 -61.42 2.27
CA ILE A 512 53.78 -62.66 1.46
C ILE A 512 52.35 -63.26 1.53
N PHE A 513 51.67 -63.19 0.38
CA PHE A 513 50.56 -64.02 -0.15
C PHE A 513 49.08 -63.84 0.29
N GLY A 514 48.20 -63.84 -0.73
CA GLY A 514 46.84 -64.42 -0.66
C GLY A 514 45.70 -63.49 -1.14
N PHE A 515 45.47 -63.32 -2.45
CA PHE A 515 44.44 -63.99 -3.28
C PHE A 515 42.96 -63.67 -2.97
N ARG A 516 42.26 -63.20 -4.03
CA ARG A 516 40.83 -63.39 -4.43
C ARG A 516 39.79 -63.63 -3.32
N SER A 517 38.74 -62.81 -3.29
CA SER A 517 37.60 -62.91 -4.23
C SER A 517 36.79 -61.62 -4.26
#